data_AF-A0A409WUS6-F1
#
_entry.id   AF-A0A409WUS6-F1
#
_cell.length_a   1.000
_cell.length_b   1.000
_cell.length_c   1.000
_cell.angle_alpha   90.00
_cell.angle_beta   90.00
_cell.angle_gamma   90.00
#
_symmetry.space_group_name_H-M   'P 1'
#
loop_
_entity.id
_entity.type
_entity.pdbx_description
1 polymer ?
#
loop_
_entity_poly.entity_id
_entity_poly.type
_entity_poly.pdbx_seq_one_letter_code
_entity_poly.pdbx_strand_id
1 'polypeptide(L)' 'MQFRTSTLALISALTVFMQLGSAVATPSPSELCLKTCFNQPPTCEYPWYVGGTPGCYACCRAA' A
#
# COMPACT_ATOMS: atom_id res chain seq x y z
N MET A 1 10.30 -47.31 -13.95
CA MET A 1 10.81 -45.91 -13.95
C MET A 1 9.68 -44.99 -13.49
N GLN A 2 9.56 -44.75 -12.18
CA GLN A 2 8.48 -43.99 -11.52
C GLN A 2 9.02 -42.69 -10.89
N PHE A 3 9.28 -41.63 -11.67
CA PHE A 3 9.80 -40.36 -11.12
C PHE A 3 9.28 -39.13 -11.86
N ARG A 4 7.96 -38.96 -12.03
CA ARG A 4 7.40 -37.71 -12.59
C ARG A 4 6.18 -37.13 -11.87
N THR A 5 5.70 -37.73 -10.78
CA THR A 5 4.49 -37.27 -10.07
C THR A 5 4.76 -36.66 -8.68
N SER A 6 5.99 -36.75 -8.16
CA SER A 6 6.30 -36.32 -6.78
C SER A 6 6.58 -34.81 -6.62
N THR A 7 7.00 -34.12 -7.69
CA THR A 7 7.34 -32.69 -7.62
C THR A 7 6.15 -31.74 -7.76
N LEU A 8 5.03 -32.16 -8.36
CA LEU A 8 3.88 -31.29 -8.60
C LEU A 8 3.09 -30.95 -7.32
N ALA A 9 3.16 -31.79 -6.28
CA ALA A 9 2.44 -31.55 -5.01
C ALA A 9 3.12 -30.52 -4.10
N LEU A 10 4.45 -30.34 -4.22
CA LEU A 10 5.22 -29.40 -3.39
C LEU A 10 5.10 -27.94 -3.86
N ILE A 11 4.82 -27.72 -5.15
CA ILE A 11 4.76 -26.38 -5.75
C ILE A 11 3.45 -25.67 -5.35
N SER A 12 2.38 -26.42 -5.12
CA SER A 12 1.05 -25.89 -4.78
C SER A 12 0.96 -25.23 -3.39
N ALA A 13 1.90 -25.51 -2.49
CA ALA A 13 1.90 -24.95 -1.13
C ALA A 13 2.59 -23.58 -1.03
N LEU A 14 3.41 -23.19 -2.02
CA LEU A 14 4.23 -21.96 -1.98
C LEU A 14 3.57 -20.76 -2.69
N THR A 15 2.52 -20.97 -3.48
CA THR A 15 1.90 -19.89 -4.28
C THR A 15 0.81 -19.11 -3.56
N VAL A 16 0.53 -19.38 -2.28
CA VAL A 16 -0.55 -18.73 -1.50
C VAL A 16 0.02 -17.83 -0.40
N PHE A 17 1.05 -17.02 -0.69
CA PHE A 17 1.63 -16.13 0.35
C PHE A 17 1.76 -14.65 0.01
N MET A 18 1.36 -14.19 -1.18
CA MET A 18 1.57 -12.77 -1.50
C MET A 18 0.59 -12.26 -2.55
N GLN A 19 -0.71 -12.41 -2.29
CA GLN A 19 -1.67 -11.50 -2.89
C GLN A 19 -1.57 -10.17 -2.15
N LEU A 20 -0.65 -9.35 -2.67
CA LEU A 20 -0.51 -7.92 -2.43
C LEU A 20 -1.88 -7.31 -2.10
N GLY A 21 -2.04 -6.89 -0.85
CA GLY A 21 -3.10 -5.98 -0.46
C GLY A 21 -2.92 -4.70 -1.25
N SER A 22 -3.63 -4.60 -2.36
CA SER A 22 -3.77 -3.36 -3.10
C SER A 22 -4.70 -2.49 -2.28
N ALA A 23 -4.14 -1.67 -1.39
CA ALA A 23 -4.86 -0.56 -0.81
C ALA A 23 -5.21 0.39 -1.96
N VAL A 24 -6.33 0.11 -2.63
CA VAL A 24 -7.00 1.07 -3.49
C VAL A 24 -7.47 2.18 -2.56
N ALA A 25 -6.63 3.21 -2.43
CA ALA A 25 -7.07 4.50 -1.97
C ALA A 25 -8.14 4.94 -2.97
N THR A 26 -9.41 4.70 -2.63
CA THR A 26 -10.55 5.27 -3.35
C THR A 26 -10.29 6.77 -3.43
N PRO A 27 -10.26 7.38 -4.63
CA PRO A 27 -10.05 8.82 -4.75
C PRO A 27 -11.25 9.53 -4.12
N SER A 28 -11.12 9.82 -2.83
CA SER A 28 -11.98 10.71 -2.07
C SER A 28 -11.96 12.11 -2.70
N PRO A 29 -13.04 12.90 -2.55
CA PRO A 29 -13.24 14.17 -3.23
C PRO A 29 -11.98 15.04 -3.17
N SER A 30 -11.31 15.15 -4.33
CA SER A 30 -10.16 16.03 -4.63
C SER A 30 -9.32 16.43 -3.41
N GLU A 31 -8.61 15.49 -2.79
CA GLU A 31 -7.76 15.84 -1.64
C GLU A 31 -6.71 16.89 -2.04
N LEU A 32 -6.70 18.03 -1.33
CA LEU A 32 -5.67 19.06 -1.49
C LEU A 32 -4.53 18.72 -0.54
N CYS A 33 -3.42 18.27 -1.09
CA CYS A 33 -2.20 18.00 -0.33
C CYS A 33 -1.15 19.09 -0.57
N LEU A 34 -0.38 19.38 0.46
CA LEU A 34 0.85 20.16 0.31
C LEU A 34 1.82 19.40 -0.61
N LYS A 35 2.47 20.12 -1.54
CA LYS A 35 3.51 19.58 -2.44
C LYS A 35 4.86 19.34 -1.73
N THR A 36 4.82 18.91 -0.49
CA THR A 36 6.01 18.64 0.33
C THR A 36 5.95 17.19 0.78
N CYS A 37 6.98 16.41 0.42
CA CYS A 37 7.16 15.05 0.92
C CYS A 37 7.96 15.07 2.22
N PHE A 38 7.40 14.48 3.26
CA PHE A 38 8.10 14.15 4.49
C PHE A 38 8.45 12.67 4.52
N ASN A 39 9.66 12.33 4.97
CA ASN A 39 10.11 10.95 5.08
C ASN A 39 9.34 10.18 6.19
N GLN A 40 8.91 10.88 7.23
CA GLN A 40 8.09 10.37 8.32
C GLN A 40 6.73 11.09 8.39
N PRO A 41 5.70 10.51 9.01
CA PRO A 41 4.39 11.13 9.18
C PRO A 41 4.53 12.49 9.92
N PRO A 42 4.21 13.63 9.28
CA PRO A 42 4.28 14.93 9.94
C PRO A 42 3.11 15.11 10.91
N THR A 43 3.24 16.05 11.84
CA THR A 43 2.07 16.55 12.59
C THR A 43 1.38 17.61 11.73
N CYS A 44 0.10 17.41 11.44
CA CYS A 44 -0.72 18.36 10.68
C CYS A 44 -1.62 19.16 11.61
N GLU A 45 -1.78 20.46 11.34
CA GLU A 45 -2.72 21.32 12.05
C GLU A 45 -4.15 21.07 11.57
N TYR A 46 -5.15 21.17 12.45
CA TYR A 46 -6.56 21.07 12.03
C TYR A 46 -6.91 22.19 11.02
N PRO A 47 -7.61 21.92 9.90
CA PRO A 47 -8.34 20.70 9.53
C PRO A 47 -7.54 19.71 8.66
N TRP A 48 -6.23 19.84 8.59
CA TRP A 48 -5.36 18.97 7.81
C TRP A 48 -5.13 17.63 8.53
N TYR A 49 -5.00 16.57 7.75
CA TYR A 49 -4.66 15.21 8.20
C TYR A 49 -3.45 14.68 7.44
N VAL A 50 -2.79 13.67 8.02
CA VAL A 50 -1.67 13.01 7.37
C VAL A 50 -2.17 12.11 6.25
N GLY A 51 -1.74 12.39 5.02
CA GLY A 51 -1.98 11.57 3.83
C GLY A 51 -0.68 11.21 3.12
N GLY A 52 -0.82 10.64 1.92
CA GLY A 52 0.30 10.19 1.09
C GLY A 52 0.62 8.69 1.24
N THR A 53 1.82 8.30 0.83
CA THR A 53 2.28 6.90 0.82
C THR A 53 3.50 6.72 1.71
N PRO A 54 3.79 5.50 2.22
CA PRO A 54 5.00 5.26 2.99
C PRO A 54 6.26 5.75 2.26
N GLY A 55 7.03 6.64 2.89
CA GLY A 55 8.21 7.28 2.31
C GLY A 55 7.97 8.64 1.65
N CYS A 56 6.71 9.05 1.44
CA CYS A 56 6.34 10.44 1.13
C CYS A 56 4.98 10.74 1.76
N TYR A 57 5.02 11.26 2.98
CA TYR A 57 3.86 11.77 3.70
C TYR A 57 3.64 13.24 3.39
N ALA A 58 2.39 13.69 3.40
CA ALA A 58 2.04 15.10 3.26
C ALA A 58 0.83 15.42 4.15
N CYS A 59 0.68 16.68 4.52
CA CYS A 59 -0.58 17.14 5.10
C CYS A 59 -1.58 17.40 3.97
N CYS A 60 -2.74 16.76 4.07
CA CYS A 60 -3.84 16.84 3.12
C CYS A 60 -5.10 17.36 3.81
N ARG A 61 -6.03 17.90 3.02
CA ARG A 61 -7.37 18.26 3.47
C ARG A 61 -8.38 17.95 2.37
N ALA A 62 -9.65 17.80 2.74
CA ALA A 62 -10.73 17.81 1.75
C ALA A 62 -10.74 19.16 1.01
N ALA A 63 -10.93 19.14 -0.31
CA ALA A 63 -11.13 20.35 -1.11
C ALA A 63 -12.40 21.11 -0.71
#